data_AF-A0A924A332-F1
#
_entry.id   AF-A0A924A332-F1
#
_cell.length_a   1.000
_cell.length_b   1.000
_cell.length_c   1.000
_cell.angle_alpha   90.00
_cell.angle_beta   90.00
_cell.angle_gamma   90.00
#
_symmetry.space_group_name_H-M   'P 1'
#
loop_
_entity.id
_entity.type
_entity.pdbx_description
1 polymer ?
#
loop_
_entity_poly.entity_id
_entity_poly.type
_entity_poly.pdbx_seq_one_letter_code
_entity_poly.pdbx_strand_id
1 'polypeptide(L)'
;MKSVFSNTMLLVLALMTLSFSNLAHANTNPQMRQCRLSGGTFTSVQTSDDIVGLCQLGSAYIGSLDLLYHLDKSATPLSIEIYSQGVTSCDPMGTSRVVKTLEGVEMRLCFYGDGSLIEMNTLQNGISSLNNTELNQALGF
;
A
#
# COMPACT_ATOMS: atom_id res chain seq x y z
N MET A 1 -30.81 -34.01 -34.26
CA MET A 1 -29.62 -33.64 -33.46
C MET A 1 -29.07 -32.25 -33.82
N LYS A 2 -29.89 -31.18 -33.77
CA LYS A 2 -29.44 -29.81 -34.11
C LYS A 2 -29.57 -28.78 -32.96
N SER A 3 -30.31 -29.07 -31.89
CA SER A 3 -30.49 -28.09 -30.79
C SER A 3 -29.43 -28.11 -29.69
N VAL A 4 -28.64 -29.19 -29.57
CA VAL A 4 -27.65 -29.33 -28.48
C VAL A 4 -26.40 -28.47 -28.70
N PHE A 5 -26.01 -28.24 -29.95
CA PHE A 5 -24.84 -27.41 -30.31
C PHE A 5 -25.09 -25.90 -30.09
N SER A 6 -26.35 -25.44 -30.16
CA SER A 6 -26.68 -24.03 -29.97
C SER A 6 -26.56 -23.58 -28.51
N ASN A 7 -26.90 -24.45 -27.56
CA ASN A 7 -26.87 -24.13 -26.14
C ASN A 7 -25.46 -24.15 -25.56
N THR A 8 -24.58 -25.01 -26.08
CA THR A 8 -23.17 -25.10 -25.65
C THR A 8 -22.37 -23.87 -26.10
N MET A 9 -22.62 -23.36 -27.32
CA MET A 9 -21.95 -22.16 -27.82
C MET A 9 -22.39 -20.89 -27.07
N LEU A 10 -23.66 -20.79 -26.67
CA LEU A 10 -24.14 -19.68 -25.84
C LEU A 10 -23.52 -19.68 -24.44
N LEU A 11 -23.34 -20.86 -23.85
CA LEU A 11 -22.73 -21.02 -22.53
C LEU A 11 -21.25 -20.60 -22.54
N VAL A 12 -20.49 -21.02 -23.56
CA VAL A 12 -19.08 -20.64 -23.71
C VAL A 12 -18.93 -19.13 -23.90
N LEU A 13 -19.82 -18.50 -24.69
CA LEU A 13 -19.79 -17.06 -24.89
C LEU A 13 -20.14 -16.28 -23.60
N ALA A 14 -21.08 -16.77 -22.81
CA ALA A 14 -21.43 -16.18 -21.51
C ALA A 14 -20.32 -16.32 -20.46
N LEU A 15 -19.59 -17.44 -20.46
CA LEU A 15 -18.41 -17.64 -19.59
C LEU A 15 -17.25 -16.72 -19.97
N MET A 16 -17.07 -16.44 -21.27
CA MET A 16 -16.03 -15.51 -21.73
C MET A 16 -16.35 -14.06 -21.33
N THR A 17 -17.60 -13.61 -21.41
CA THR A 17 -17.94 -12.21 -21.07
C THR A 17 -17.87 -11.92 -19.56
N LEU A 18 -18.11 -12.90 -18.70
CA LEU A 18 -17.97 -12.78 -17.24
C LEU A 18 -16.51 -12.68 -16.77
N SER A 19 -15.55 -13.03 -17.62
CA SER A 19 -14.12 -13.02 -17.26
C SER A 19 -13.48 -11.63 -17.36
N PHE A 20 -14.06 -10.70 -18.13
CA PHE A 20 -13.47 -9.39 -18.41
C PHE A 20 -14.01 -8.23 -17.55
N SER A 21 -15.12 -8.40 -16.85
CA SER A 21 -15.78 -7.32 -16.09
C SER A 21 -15.08 -6.97 -14.76
N ASN A 22 -14.24 -7.86 -14.22
CA ASN A 22 -13.59 -7.64 -12.92
C ASN A 22 -12.24 -6.88 -12.98
N LEU A 23 -11.68 -6.63 -14.17
CA LEU A 23 -10.36 -6.01 -14.30
C LEU A 23 -10.37 -4.47 -14.37
N ALA A 24 -11.54 -3.86 -14.60
CA ALA A 24 -11.63 -2.42 -14.90
C ALA A 24 -11.52 -1.50 -13.67
N HIS A 25 -11.89 -1.97 -12.47
CA HIS A 25 -11.99 -1.12 -11.28
C HIS A 25 -10.68 -1.01 -10.47
N ALA A 26 -9.73 -1.91 -10.70
CA ALA A 26 -8.51 -2.01 -9.90
C ALA A 26 -7.31 -1.23 -10.47
N ASN A 27 -7.54 -0.30 -11.41
CA ASN A 27 -6.47 0.42 -12.14
C ASN A 27 -6.62 1.95 -12.16
N THR A 28 -7.62 2.54 -11.49
CA THR A 28 -7.84 3.99 -11.58
C THR A 28 -7.06 4.81 -10.56
N ASN A 29 -6.75 4.27 -9.37
CA ASN A 29 -5.95 4.97 -8.36
C ASN A 29 -4.46 4.57 -8.46
N PRO A 30 -3.55 5.50 -8.79
CA PRO A 30 -2.12 5.22 -8.88
C PRO A 30 -1.50 4.65 -7.60
N GLN A 31 -1.93 5.10 -6.42
CA GLN A 31 -1.42 4.61 -5.13
C GLN A 31 -1.77 3.13 -4.92
N MET A 32 -3.03 2.76 -5.14
CA MET A 32 -3.49 1.37 -5.05
C MET A 32 -2.77 0.47 -6.06
N ARG A 33 -2.63 0.95 -7.30
CA ARG A 33 -1.93 0.23 -8.36
C ARG A 33 -0.47 0.00 -7.98
N GLN A 34 0.23 1.03 -7.51
CA GLN A 34 1.65 0.92 -7.18
C GLN A 34 1.87 0.03 -5.96
N CYS A 35 1.02 0.13 -4.93
CA CYS A 35 1.10 -0.75 -3.77
C CYS A 35 0.97 -2.22 -4.17
N ARG A 36 -0.01 -2.55 -5.02
CA ARG A 36 -0.19 -3.92 -5.55
C ARG A 36 0.98 -4.39 -6.41
N LEU A 37 1.52 -3.53 -7.29
CA LEU A 37 2.69 -3.86 -8.11
C LEU A 37 3.93 -4.14 -7.25
N SER A 38 4.00 -3.55 -6.06
CA SER A 38 5.06 -3.77 -5.08
C SER A 38 4.79 -5.01 -4.21
N GLY A 39 3.75 -5.79 -4.48
CA GLY A 39 3.37 -6.98 -3.72
C GLY A 39 2.57 -6.69 -2.44
N GLY A 40 2.12 -5.45 -2.24
CA GLY A 40 1.42 -5.02 -1.05
C GLY A 40 -0.10 -4.94 -1.17
N THR A 41 -0.74 -4.59 -0.05
CA THR A 41 -2.19 -4.31 0.04
C THR A 41 -2.41 -2.86 0.46
N PHE A 42 -3.28 -2.16 -0.26
CA PHE A 42 -3.64 -0.78 0.07
C PHE A 42 -4.71 -0.74 1.15
N THR A 43 -4.56 0.15 2.13
CA THR A 43 -5.60 0.49 3.11
C THR A 43 -5.65 1.99 3.32
N SER A 44 -6.72 2.49 3.92
CA SER A 44 -6.88 3.90 4.27
C SER A 44 -7.07 4.04 5.77
N VAL A 45 -6.46 5.09 6.34
CA VAL A 45 -6.66 5.46 7.75
C VAL A 45 -7.24 6.86 7.84
N GLN A 46 -8.10 7.05 8.83
CA GLN A 46 -8.66 8.35 9.13
C GLN A 46 -7.75 9.09 10.12
N THR A 47 -7.36 10.30 9.75
CA THR A 47 -6.66 11.25 10.61
C THR A 47 -7.63 12.36 11.06
N SER A 48 -7.17 13.29 11.91
CA SER A 48 -7.96 14.46 12.32
C SER A 48 -8.35 15.35 11.14
N ASP A 49 -7.50 15.40 10.11
CA ASP A 49 -7.55 16.44 9.08
C ASP A 49 -7.88 15.86 7.69
N ASP A 50 -7.61 14.57 7.46
CA ASP A 50 -7.79 13.91 6.15
C ASP A 50 -7.87 12.37 6.26
N ILE A 51 -8.13 11.70 5.13
CA ILE A 51 -7.96 10.26 4.92
C ILE A 51 -6.67 10.04 4.15
N VAL A 52 -5.73 9.28 4.72
CA VAL A 52 -4.44 8.97 4.08
C VAL A 52 -4.36 7.49 3.73
N GLY A 53 -3.74 7.20 2.58
CA GLY A 53 -3.54 5.83 2.11
C GLY A 53 -2.21 5.24 2.60
N LEU A 54 -2.25 3.99 3.02
CA LEU A 54 -1.09 3.19 3.40
C LEU A 54 -0.90 2.01 2.45
N CYS A 55 0.35 1.63 2.23
CA CYS A 55 0.69 0.36 1.61
C CYS A 55 1.24 -0.59 2.66
N GLN A 56 0.57 -1.73 2.83
CA GLN A 56 1.02 -2.83 3.65
C GLN A 56 1.89 -3.76 2.82
N LEU A 57 3.14 -3.97 3.22
CA LEU A 57 4.11 -4.86 2.59
C LEU A 57 4.58 -5.87 3.63
N GLY A 58 4.03 -7.08 3.57
CA GLY A 58 4.19 -8.07 4.64
C GLY A 58 3.59 -7.56 5.96
N SER A 59 4.44 -7.35 6.97
CA SER A 59 4.04 -6.78 8.27
C SER A 59 4.31 -5.26 8.37
N ALA A 60 4.97 -4.69 7.38
CA ALA A 60 5.35 -3.28 7.35
C ALA A 60 4.24 -2.41 6.73
N TYR A 61 4.10 -1.19 7.21
CA TYR A 61 3.20 -0.19 6.63
C TYR A 61 3.95 1.12 6.36
N ILE A 62 3.76 1.66 5.16
CA ILE A 62 4.33 2.94 4.72
C ILE A 62 3.26 3.78 4.02
N GLY A 63 3.43 5.11 3.99
CA GLY A 63 2.60 5.98 3.17
C GLY A 63 2.56 5.49 1.72
N SER A 64 1.35 5.33 1.18
CA SER A 64 1.20 4.86 -0.21
C SER A 64 1.66 5.89 -1.24
N LEU A 65 1.53 7.19 -0.92
CA LEU A 65 2.14 8.28 -1.69
C LEU A 65 3.66 8.26 -1.58
N ASP A 66 4.19 7.99 -0.39
CA ASP A 66 5.63 7.93 -0.15
C ASP A 66 6.27 6.85 -1.04
N LEU A 67 5.67 5.65 -1.06
CA LEU A 67 6.09 4.56 -1.94
C LEU A 67 5.99 4.95 -3.42
N LEU A 68 4.90 5.64 -3.81
CA LEU A 68 4.70 6.09 -5.18
C LEU A 68 5.78 7.08 -5.61
N TYR A 69 6.04 8.12 -4.81
CA TYR A 69 7.02 9.16 -5.09
C TYR A 69 8.46 8.64 -5.11
N HIS A 70 8.78 7.68 -4.25
CA HIS A 70 10.08 7.02 -4.28
C HIS A 70 10.29 6.23 -5.57
N LEU A 71 9.28 5.45 -5.99
CA LEU A 71 9.38 4.56 -7.15
C LEU A 71 9.26 5.29 -8.49
N ASP A 72 8.52 6.38 -8.55
CA ASP A 72 8.47 7.26 -9.73
C ASP A 72 9.67 8.20 -9.84
N LYS A 73 10.55 8.20 -8.83
CA LYS A 73 11.76 9.04 -8.70
C LYS A 73 11.47 10.54 -8.71
N SER A 74 10.27 10.96 -8.30
CA SER A 74 9.92 12.37 -8.16
C SER A 74 10.54 13.00 -6.92
N ALA A 75 10.59 12.26 -5.81
CA ALA A 75 11.20 12.69 -4.55
C ALA A 75 11.55 11.49 -3.66
N THR A 76 12.46 11.68 -2.71
CA THR A 76 12.63 10.75 -1.58
C THR A 76 11.91 11.32 -0.36
N PRO A 77 10.77 10.74 0.05
CA PRO A 77 10.04 11.17 1.25
C PRO A 77 10.89 11.01 2.51
N LEU A 78 10.70 11.91 3.49
CA LEU A 78 11.42 11.85 4.78
C LEU A 78 11.18 10.53 5.51
N SER A 79 9.98 9.96 5.42
CA SER A 79 9.67 8.65 6.01
C SER A 79 10.62 7.54 5.53
N ILE A 80 10.96 7.53 4.23
CA ILE A 80 11.88 6.58 3.61
C ILE A 80 13.33 6.92 3.95
N GLU A 81 13.70 8.21 3.90
CA GLU A 81 15.05 8.65 4.27
C GLU A 81 15.38 8.25 5.72
N ILE A 82 14.51 8.59 6.67
CA ILE A 82 14.66 8.29 8.10
C ILE A 82 14.72 6.78 8.33
N TYR A 83 13.85 6.03 7.67
CA TYR A 83 13.85 4.57 7.73
C TYR A 83 15.17 3.97 7.20
N SER A 84 15.66 4.45 6.07
CA SER A 84 16.91 3.98 5.44
C SER A 84 18.17 4.26 6.29
N GLN A 85 18.12 5.29 7.14
CA GLN A 85 19.18 5.63 8.09
C GLN A 85 19.16 4.73 9.34
N GLY A 86 18.19 3.81 9.46
CA GLY A 86 18.05 2.92 10.61
C GLY A 86 17.52 3.60 11.86
N VAL A 87 16.88 4.76 11.72
CA VAL A 87 16.21 5.45 12.83
C VAL A 87 14.98 4.64 13.25
N THR A 88 14.77 4.51 14.56
CA THR A 88 13.70 3.65 15.14
C THR A 88 12.66 4.44 15.95
N SER A 89 12.70 5.77 15.88
CA SER A 89 11.76 6.68 16.56
C SER A 89 11.28 7.79 15.64
N CYS A 90 10.06 8.30 15.84
CA CYS A 90 9.61 9.48 15.10
C CYS A 90 10.43 10.74 15.48
N ASP A 91 10.82 10.86 16.74
CA ASP A 91 11.53 12.02 17.26
C ASP A 91 13.00 12.01 16.82
N PRO A 92 13.62 13.19 16.55
CA PRO A 92 13.04 14.54 16.66
C PRO A 92 12.38 15.05 15.36
N MET A 93 12.38 14.25 14.28
CA MET A 93 12.07 14.74 12.93
C MET A 93 10.59 14.60 12.54
N GLY A 94 9.79 13.93 13.37
CA GLY A 94 8.37 13.72 13.17
C GLY A 94 7.59 13.69 14.48
N THR A 95 6.33 13.31 14.40
CA THR A 95 5.43 13.17 15.55
C THR A 95 4.61 11.91 15.41
N SER A 96 4.49 11.14 16.50
CA SER A 96 3.62 9.95 16.50
C SER A 96 2.16 10.30 16.76
N ARG A 97 1.23 9.69 16.03
CA ARG A 97 -0.22 9.78 16.31
C ARG A 97 -0.87 8.42 16.21
N VAL A 98 -1.87 8.16 17.05
CA VAL A 98 -2.73 6.98 16.94
C VAL A 98 -3.86 7.31 15.97
N VAL A 99 -4.05 6.45 14.98
CA VAL A 99 -5.08 6.55 13.94
C VAL A 99 -5.90 5.27 13.90
N LYS A 100 -7.01 5.28 13.16
CA LYS A 100 -7.83 4.10 12.92
C LYS A 100 -7.95 3.81 11.43
N THR A 101 -7.85 2.55 11.04
CA THR A 101 -8.30 2.13 9.72
C THR A 101 -9.81 2.28 9.60
N LEU A 102 -10.35 2.18 8.38
CA LEU A 102 -11.80 2.20 8.16
C LEU A 102 -12.53 1.04 8.85
N GLU A 103 -11.83 -0.07 9.09
CA GLU A 103 -12.31 -1.25 9.84
C GLU A 103 -12.21 -1.06 11.37
N GLY A 104 -11.69 0.08 11.83
CA GLY A 104 -11.57 0.42 13.25
C GLY A 104 -10.32 -0.12 13.93
N VAL A 105 -9.35 -0.65 13.19
CA VAL A 105 -8.08 -1.12 13.75
C VAL A 105 -7.22 0.07 14.13
N GLU A 106 -6.78 0.13 15.39
CA GLU A 106 -5.88 1.18 15.86
C GLU A 106 -4.45 0.92 15.39
N MET A 107 -3.82 1.96 14.86
CA MET A 107 -2.40 1.93 14.46
C MET A 107 -1.71 3.19 14.93
N ARG A 108 -0.38 3.13 15.12
CA ARG A 108 0.42 4.31 15.45
C ARG A 108 1.32 4.65 14.26
N LEU A 109 1.21 5.87 13.76
CA LEU A 109 2.01 6.35 12.63
C LEU A 109 2.95 7.47 13.08
N CYS A 110 4.14 7.50 12.51
CA CYS A 110 5.03 8.66 12.49
C CYS A 110 4.66 9.56 11.31
N PHE A 111 4.39 10.83 11.58
CA PHE A 111 4.16 11.87 10.56
C PHE A 111 5.37 12.79 10.52
N TYR A 112 5.86 13.12 9.32
CA TYR A 112 7.00 14.01 9.11
C TYR A 112 6.58 15.35 8.49
N GLY A 113 7.48 16.33 8.54
CA GLY A 113 7.20 17.72 8.11
C GLY A 113 6.90 17.89 6.62
N ASP A 114 7.26 16.93 5.78
CA ASP A 114 6.97 16.89 4.35
C ASP A 114 5.62 16.20 4.03
N GLY A 115 4.87 15.78 5.06
CA GLY A 115 3.62 15.05 4.91
C GLY A 115 3.77 13.54 4.71
N SER A 116 5.02 13.04 4.62
CA SER A 116 5.30 11.61 4.55
C SER A 116 5.05 10.93 5.90
N LEU A 117 4.83 9.62 5.87
CA LEU A 117 4.50 8.85 7.06
C LEU A 117 4.92 7.37 6.96
N ILE A 118 5.17 6.78 8.12
CA ILE A 118 5.47 5.35 8.27
C ILE A 118 4.85 4.85 9.56
N GLU A 119 4.47 3.58 9.60
CA GLU A 119 3.93 2.98 10.82
C GLU A 119 5.04 2.78 11.86
N MET A 120 4.70 3.01 13.13
CA MET A 120 5.68 3.07 14.21
C MET A 120 6.37 1.72 14.43
N ASN A 121 5.66 0.59 14.40
CA ASN A 121 6.29 -0.72 14.57
C ASN A 121 7.24 -1.03 13.40
N THR A 122 6.88 -0.62 12.19
CA THR A 122 7.70 -0.73 10.97
C THR A 122 9.01 0.01 11.17
N LEU A 123 8.94 1.26 11.63
CA LEU A 123 10.12 2.07 11.94
C LEU A 123 10.94 1.47 13.09
N GLN A 124 10.30 1.08 14.19
CA GLN A 124 10.95 0.52 15.38
C GLN A 124 11.66 -0.80 15.11
N ASN A 125 11.07 -1.66 14.27
CA ASN A 125 11.70 -2.89 13.82
C ASN A 125 12.99 -2.59 13.02
N GLY A 126 13.03 -1.47 12.30
CA GLY A 126 14.19 -1.01 11.55
C GLY A 126 14.47 -1.82 10.28
N ILE A 127 15.42 -1.34 9.48
CA ILE A 127 15.73 -1.90 8.15
C ILE A 127 16.23 -3.35 8.21
N SER A 128 16.89 -3.78 9.28
CA SER A 128 17.45 -5.13 9.37
C SER A 128 16.46 -6.21 9.86
N SER A 129 15.22 -5.84 10.18
CA SER A 129 14.23 -6.79 10.71
C SER A 129 13.59 -7.63 9.62
N LEU A 130 13.39 -8.93 9.92
CA LEU A 130 12.65 -9.85 9.04
C LEU A 130 11.21 -9.37 8.77
N ASN A 131 10.61 -8.61 9.69
CA ASN A 131 9.26 -8.07 9.54
C ASN A 131 9.15 -7.02 8.43
N ASN A 132 10.27 -6.47 7.98
CA ASN A 132 10.34 -5.42 6.97
C ASN A 132 10.96 -5.89 5.65
N THR A 133 11.17 -7.21 5.47
CA THR A 133 11.83 -7.77 4.28
C THR A 133 11.14 -7.34 2.98
N GLU A 134 9.81 -7.39 2.94
CA GLU A 134 9.02 -7.00 1.78
C GLU A 134 9.07 -5.50 1.52
N LEU A 135 9.08 -4.68 2.57
CA LEU A 135 9.28 -3.23 2.44
C LEU A 135 10.65 -2.91 1.86
N ASN A 136 11.72 -3.53 2.38
CA ASN A 136 13.08 -3.33 1.89
C ASN A 136 13.21 -3.72 0.42
N GLN A 137 12.65 -4.88 0.06
CA GLN A 137 12.62 -5.33 -1.32
C GLN A 137 11.88 -4.35 -2.24
N ALA A 138 10.75 -3.80 -1.79
CA ALA A 138 9.99 -2.81 -2.54
C ALA A 138 10.75 -1.47 -2.69
N LEU A 139 11.51 -1.06 -1.68
CA LEU A 139 12.31 0.17 -1.69
C LEU A 139 13.65 0.04 -2.43
N GLY A 140 14.11 -1.19 -2.67
CA GLY A 140 15.38 -1.48 -3.33
C GLY A 140 16.60 -1.46 -2.41
N PHE A 141 16.42 -1.82 -1.14
CA PHE A 141 17.50 -1.97 -0.15
C PHE A 141 18.09 -3.39 -0.13
#